data_AF-A0ABD2A0V3-F1
#
_entry.id   AF-A0ABD2A0V3-F1
#
_cell.length_a   1.000
_cell.length_b   1.000
_cell.length_c   1.000
_cell.angle_alpha   90.00
_cell.angle_beta   90.00
_cell.angle_gamma   90.00
#
_symmetry.space_group_name_H-M   'P 1'
#
loop_
_entity.id
_entity.type
_entity.pdbx_description
1 polymer ?
#
loop_
_entity_poly.entity_id
_entity_poly.type
_entity_poly.pdbx_seq_one_letter_code
_entity_poly.pdbx_strand_id
1 'polypeptide(L)'
;MLEPTMQALTAGRLILASGSPRRYEIIQKLGLNFEVMISNYDENLDRSKYKNHGEYIKDLAKFKVHDVYQRLKNDPVLPSLIIGADTFVTLGDTIYGKPKDESDAFRILSQ
;
A
#
# COMPACT_ATOMS: atom_id res chain seq x y z
N MET A 1 -2.76 -8.95 24.82
CA MET A 1 -3.14 -7.58 25.20
C MET A 1 -2.84 -6.66 24.04
N LEU A 2 -3.87 -6.18 23.34
CA LEU A 2 -3.74 -5.15 22.30
C LEU A 2 -4.29 -3.80 22.78
N GLU A 3 -4.92 -3.74 23.96
CA GLU A 3 -5.61 -2.56 24.47
C GLU A 3 -4.75 -1.30 24.52
N PRO A 4 -3.49 -1.32 25.02
CA PRO A 4 -2.65 -0.12 25.01
C PRO A 4 -2.37 0.38 23.59
N THR A 5 -2.16 -0.53 22.65
CA THR A 5 -1.91 -0.21 21.24
C THR A 5 -3.16 0.36 20.57
N MET A 6 -4.33 -0.25 20.80
CA MET A 6 -5.59 0.25 20.28
C MET A 6 -5.90 1.63 20.81
N GLN A 7 -5.68 1.88 22.11
CA GLN A 7 -5.87 3.18 22.71
C GLN A 7 -4.99 4.25 22.05
N ALA A 8 -3.70 3.96 21.88
CA ALA A 8 -2.76 4.86 21.20
C ALA A 8 -3.17 5.15 19.74
N LEU A 9 -3.63 4.13 19.00
CA LEU A 9 -4.07 4.29 17.62
C LEU A 9 -5.38 5.10 17.52
N THR A 10 -6.34 4.88 18.41
CA THR A 10 -7.61 5.62 18.41
C THR A 10 -7.46 7.10 18.78
N ALA A 11 -6.41 7.46 19.54
CA ALA A 11 -6.13 8.85 19.90
C ALA A 11 -5.39 9.64 18.80
N GLY A 12 -4.89 8.96 17.77
CA GLY A 12 -4.06 9.54 16.73
C GLY A 12 -4.78 9.75 15.40
N ARG A 13 -4.16 10.56 14.52
CA ARG A 13 -4.58 10.68 13.11
C ARG A 13 -3.98 9.50 12.32
N LEU A 14 -4.84 8.65 11.77
CA LEU A 14 -4.44 7.45 11.02
C LEU A 14 -4.71 7.65 9.53
N ILE A 15 -3.71 7.37 8.69
CA ILE A 15 -3.81 7.55 7.24
C ILE A 15 -3.64 6.21 6.52
N LEU A 16 -4.55 5.93 5.58
CA LEU A 16 -4.39 4.86 4.60
C LEU A 16 -3.89 5.46 3.28
N ALA A 17 -2.63 5.20 2.96
CA ALA A 17 -1.94 5.60 1.74
C ALA A 17 -2.31 4.70 0.54
N SER A 18 -3.61 4.46 0.30
CA SER A 18 -4.06 3.53 -0.73
C SER A 18 -5.40 3.90 -1.37
N GLY A 19 -5.47 3.84 -2.70
CA GLY A 19 -6.71 3.97 -3.45
C GLY A 19 -7.48 2.65 -3.68
N SER A 20 -7.08 1.55 -3.02
CA SER A 20 -7.75 0.25 -3.23
C SER A 20 -8.98 0.09 -2.34
N PRO A 21 -10.19 -0.12 -2.90
CA PRO A 21 -11.41 -0.34 -2.11
C PRO A 21 -11.28 -1.55 -1.17
N ARG A 22 -10.67 -2.64 -1.65
CA ARG A 22 -10.45 -3.86 -0.84
C ARG A 22 -9.57 -3.61 0.39
N ARG A 23 -8.55 -2.74 0.29
CA ARG A 23 -7.69 -2.43 1.45
C ARG A 23 -8.42 -1.56 2.47
N TYR A 24 -9.26 -0.64 1.99
CA TYR A 24 -10.15 0.13 2.85
C TYR A 24 -11.12 -0.79 3.61
N GLU A 25 -11.78 -1.73 2.91
CA GLU A 25 -12.66 -2.72 3.53
C GLU A 25 -11.96 -3.57 4.61
N ILE A 26 -10.71 -3.99 4.36
CA ILE A 26 -9.91 -4.74 5.34
C ILE A 26 -9.63 -3.89 6.58
N ILE A 27 -9.19 -2.65 6.40
CA ILE A 27 -8.84 -1.77 7.51
C ILE A 27 -10.06 -1.37 8.34
N GLN A 28 -11.23 -1.18 7.72
CA GLN A 28 -12.48 -0.88 8.44
C GLN A 28 -12.85 -1.98 9.45
N LYS A 29 -12.48 -3.24 9.18
CA LYS A 29 -12.69 -4.36 10.12
C LYS A 29 -11.88 -4.25 11.41
N LEU A 30 -10.85 -3.39 11.44
CA LEU A 30 -10.05 -3.13 12.65
C LEU A 30 -10.77 -2.21 13.65
N GLY A 31 -11.90 -1.59 13.27
CA GLY A 31 -12.61 -0.62 14.12
C GLY A 31 -11.83 0.67 14.35
N LEU A 32 -10.86 0.97 13.49
CA LEU A 32 -10.02 2.18 13.53
C LEU A 32 -10.46 3.16 12.46
N ASN A 33 -10.45 4.46 12.79
CA ASN A 33 -10.84 5.51 11.86
C ASN A 33 -9.64 5.97 11.01
N PHE A 34 -9.57 5.49 9.76
CA PHE A 34 -8.53 5.88 8.80
C PHE A 34 -9.05 6.90 7.79
N GLU A 35 -8.32 8.01 7.65
CA GLU A 35 -8.46 8.91 6.52
C GLU A 35 -7.74 8.31 5.30
N VAL A 36 -8.39 8.33 4.14
CA VAL A 36 -7.80 7.80 2.90
C VAL A 36 -7.09 8.94 2.17
N MET A 37 -5.79 8.78 1.95
CA MET A 37 -4.99 9.70 1.14
C MET A 37 -4.21 8.93 0.09
N ILE A 38 -4.61 9.03 -1.17
CA ILE A 38 -3.98 8.27 -2.24
C ILE A 38 -2.59 8.87 -2.54
N SER A 39 -1.58 8.00 -2.61
CA SER A 39 -0.24 8.39 -3.02
C SER A 39 -0.19 8.74 -4.51
N ASN A 40 0.58 9.77 -4.85
CA ASN A 40 0.90 10.19 -6.22
C ASN A 40 2.18 9.54 -6.75
N TYR A 41 2.76 8.57 -6.04
CA TYR A 41 4.00 7.92 -6.44
C TYR A 41 3.79 7.05 -7.70
N ASP A 42 4.53 7.35 -8.77
CA ASP A 42 4.39 6.75 -10.11
C ASP A 42 5.06 5.35 -10.26
N GLU A 43 5.41 4.71 -9.14
CA GLU A 43 5.94 3.32 -9.12
C GLU A 43 7.18 3.07 -10.02
N ASN A 44 7.94 4.12 -10.31
CA ASN A 44 9.03 4.13 -11.29
C ASN A 44 10.38 3.57 -10.78
N LEU A 45 10.36 2.63 -9.85
CA LEU A 45 11.59 2.02 -9.34
C LEU A 45 12.25 1.15 -10.42
N ASP A 46 13.57 1.25 -10.51
CA ASP A 46 14.35 0.39 -11.39
C ASP A 46 14.45 -1.02 -10.80
N ARG A 47 13.66 -1.94 -11.36
CA ARG A 47 13.59 -3.35 -10.96
C ARG A 47 14.97 -4.05 -10.98
N SER A 48 15.88 -3.64 -11.87
CA SER A 48 17.20 -4.28 -12.01
C SER A 48 18.09 -4.11 -10.77
N LYS A 49 17.78 -3.13 -9.91
CA LYS A 49 18.54 -2.85 -8.68
C LYS A 49 18.20 -3.79 -7.51
N TYR A 50 17.22 -4.68 -7.69
CA TYR A 50 16.67 -5.51 -6.62
C TYR A 50 17.01 -6.98 -6.83
N LYS A 51 17.41 -7.66 -5.75
CA LYS A 51 17.78 -9.08 -5.80
C LYS A 51 16.58 -10.02 -5.91
N ASN A 52 15.42 -9.61 -5.38
CA ASN A 52 14.21 -10.42 -5.37
C ASN A 52 12.93 -9.56 -5.46
N HIS A 53 11.79 -10.19 -5.72
CA HIS A 53 10.48 -9.52 -5.83
C HIS A 53 10.05 -8.85 -4.52
N GLY A 54 10.35 -9.47 -3.38
CA GLY A 54 9.97 -8.99 -2.05
C GLY A 54 10.59 -7.64 -1.67
N GLU A 55 11.87 -7.44 -1.96
CA GLU A 55 12.55 -6.16 -1.68
C GLU A 55 11.98 -5.01 -2.51
N TYR A 56 11.77 -5.26 -3.80
CA TYR A 56 11.23 -4.27 -4.73
C TYR A 56 9.81 -3.85 -4.35
N ILE A 57 8.92 -4.81 -4.06
CA ILE A 57 7.53 -4.49 -3.71
C ILE A 57 7.44 -3.78 -2.35
N LYS A 58 8.34 -4.14 -1.41
CA LYS A 58 8.44 -3.47 -0.12
C LYS A 58 8.83 -1.99 -0.30
N ASP A 59 9.78 -1.71 -1.19
CA ASP A 59 10.16 -0.34 -1.50
C ASP A 59 9.04 0.43 -2.21
N LEU A 60 8.33 -0.19 -3.17
CA LEU A 60 7.14 0.44 -3.77
C LEU A 60 6.12 0.86 -2.70
N ALA A 61 5.79 -0.04 -1.77
CA ALA A 61 4.88 0.28 -0.66
C ALA A 61 5.43 1.40 0.24
N LYS A 62 6.74 1.39 0.51
CA LYS A 62 7.42 2.42 1.31
C LYS A 62 7.39 3.78 0.63
N PHE A 63 7.63 3.87 -0.68
CA PHE A 63 7.61 5.14 -1.41
C PHE A 63 6.20 5.73 -1.49
N LYS A 64 5.15 4.89 -1.55
CA LYS A 64 3.76 5.36 -1.42
C LYS A 64 3.50 6.04 -0.07
N VAL A 65 3.96 5.43 1.02
CA VAL A 65 3.89 6.03 2.37
C VAL A 65 4.71 7.31 2.44
N HIS A 66 5.90 7.30 1.85
CA HIS A 66 6.81 8.45 1.88
C HIS A 66 6.23 9.66 1.14
N ASP A 67 5.63 9.47 -0.03
CA ASP A 67 4.96 10.53 -0.77
C ASP A 67 3.83 11.18 0.06
N VAL A 68 2.96 10.36 0.67
CA VAL A 68 1.90 10.85 1.56
C VAL A 68 2.49 11.60 2.77
N TYR A 69 3.54 11.06 3.39
CA TYR A 69 4.25 11.74 4.48
C TYR A 69 4.80 13.10 4.05
N GLN A 70 5.47 13.19 2.89
CA GLN A 70 6.06 14.43 2.41
C GLN A 70 5.00 15.52 2.16
N ARG A 71 3.79 15.13 1.80
CA ARG A 71 2.66 16.05 1.61
C ARG A 71 2.04 16.50 2.93
N LEU A 72 2.06 15.64 3.96
CA LEU A 72 1.46 15.91 5.28
C LEU A 72 2.45 16.46 6.32
N LYS A 73 3.77 16.43 6.07
CA LYS A 73 4.79 16.79 7.09
C LYS A 73 4.70 18.23 7.61
N ASN A 74 3.99 19.10 6.90
CA ASN A 74 3.77 20.49 7.28
C ASN A 74 2.34 20.76 7.77
N ASP A 75 1.50 19.72 7.88
CA ASP A 75 0.15 19.87 8.41
C ASP A 75 0.19 20.27 9.89
N PRO A 76 -0.79 21.07 10.37
CA PRO A 76 -0.90 21.40 11.79
C PRO A 76 -1.04 20.17 12.70
N VAL A 77 -1.60 19.08 12.17
CA VAL A 77 -1.78 17.81 12.86
C VAL A 77 -1.12 16.70 12.06
N LEU A 78 0.05 16.26 12.53
CA LEU A 78 0.78 15.18 11.89
C LEU A 78 0.06 13.83 12.08
N PRO A 79 0.10 12.95 11.08
CA PRO A 79 -0.39 11.59 11.23
C PRO A 79 0.46 10.82 12.23
N SER A 80 -0.20 10.11 13.16
CA SER A 80 0.46 9.20 14.11
C SER A 80 0.86 7.88 13.44
N LEU A 81 0.16 7.51 12.36
CA LEU A 81 0.45 6.34 11.55
C LEU A 81 0.01 6.56 10.11
N ILE A 82 0.87 6.18 9.16
CA ILE A 82 0.55 6.08 7.74
C ILE A 82 0.77 4.64 7.30
N ILE A 83 -0.27 4.00 6.77
CA ILE A 83 -0.21 2.63 6.25
C ILE A 83 -0.27 2.67 4.74
N GLY A 84 0.73 2.11 4.08
CA GLY A 84 0.72 1.85 2.64
C GLY A 84 0.95 0.37 2.38
N ALA A 85 0.51 -0.08 1.21
CA ALA A 85 0.67 -1.45 0.79
C ALA A 85 0.77 -1.53 -0.73
N ASP A 86 1.50 -2.53 -1.20
CA ASP A 86 1.60 -2.90 -2.60
C ASP A 86 1.44 -4.41 -2.79
N THR A 87 1.04 -4.86 -3.98
CA THR A 87 0.66 -6.27 -4.19
C THR A 87 1.01 -6.75 -5.59
N PHE A 88 1.80 -7.82 -5.66
CA PHE A 88 2.11 -8.54 -6.88
C PHE A 88 1.61 -9.98 -6.81
N VAL A 89 1.40 -10.55 -7.98
CA VAL A 89 1.20 -11.98 -8.17
C VAL A 89 2.41 -12.49 -8.94
N THR A 90 2.99 -13.61 -8.49
CA THR A 90 4.15 -14.21 -9.14
C THR A 90 3.95 -15.71 -9.32
N LEU A 91 4.38 -16.25 -10.46
CA LEU A 91 4.52 -17.70 -10.70
C LEU A 91 5.95 -17.95 -11.20
N GLY A 92 6.77 -18.61 -10.37
CA GLY A 92 8.21 -18.67 -10.58
C GLY A 92 8.81 -17.25 -10.62
N ASP A 93 9.59 -16.96 -11.65
CA ASP A 93 10.23 -15.65 -11.85
C ASP A 93 9.34 -14.63 -12.59
N THR A 94 8.13 -15.04 -12.99
CA THR A 94 7.21 -14.17 -13.74
C THR A 94 6.36 -13.34 -12.77
N ILE A 95 6.39 -12.02 -12.92
CA ILE A 95 5.46 -11.10 -12.26
C ILE A 95 4.23 -10.91 -13.16
N TYR A 96 3.05 -11.06 -12.58
CA TYR A 96 1.78 -10.76 -13.21
C TYR A 96 1.28 -9.40 -12.70
N GLY A 97 1.19 -8.45 -13.62
CA GLY A 97 0.54 -7.16 -13.40
C GLY A 97 -0.98 -7.25 -13.57
N LYS A 98 -1.63 -6.09 -13.64
CA LYS A 98 -3.04 -6.03 -14.06
C LYS A 98 -3.15 -6.47 -15.53
N PRO A 99 -4.15 -7.29 -15.89
CA PRO A 99 -4.37 -7.63 -17.28
C PRO A 99 -4.68 -6.37 -18.09
N LYS A 100 -4.17 -6.31 -19.31
CA LYS A 100 -4.42 -5.19 -20.22
C LYS A 100 -5.83 -5.25 -20.81
N ASP A 101 -6.32 -6.46 -21.06
CA ASP A 101 -7.61 -6.77 -21.65
C ASP A 101 -8.08 -8.17 -21.21
N GLU A 102 -9.27 -8.58 -21.66
CA GLU A 102 -9.87 -9.87 -21.31
C GLU A 102 -9.06 -11.07 -21.80
N SER A 103 -8.45 -10.98 -22.98
CA SER A 103 -7.61 -12.03 -23.54
C SER A 103 -6.34 -12.22 -22.70
N ASP A 104 -5.71 -11.13 -22.27
CA ASP A 104 -4.58 -11.15 -21.36
C ASP A 104 -4.99 -11.70 -20.00
N ALA A 105 -6.17 -11.34 -19.49
CA ALA A 105 -6.70 -11.92 -18.26
C ALA A 105 -6.86 -13.45 -18.36
N PHE A 106 -7.44 -13.95 -19.45
CA PHE A 106 -7.57 -15.40 -19.69
C PHE A 106 -6.20 -16.08 -19.78
N ARG A 107 -5.25 -15.46 -20.49
CA ARG A 107 -3.86 -15.96 -20.61
C ARG A 107 -3.17 -16.04 -19.24
N ILE A 108 -3.36 -15.03 -18.38
CA ILE A 108 -2.82 -15.00 -17.02
C ILE A 108 -3.45 -16.09 -16.14
N LEU A 109 -4.77 -16.30 -16.25
CA LEU A 109 -5.49 -17.31 -15.46
C LEU A 109 -5.26 -18.75 -15.92
N SER A 110 -4.85 -18.96 -17.17
CA SER A 110 -4.59 -20.28 -17.77
C SER A 110 -3.15 -20.77 -17.64
N GLN A 111 -2.33 -20.09 -16.81
CA GLN A 111 -0.95 -20.49 -16.52
C GLN A 111 -0.88 -21.70 -15.59
#